data_AF-A0A951AGF6-F1
#
_entry.id   AF-A0A951AGF6-F1
#
_cell.length_a   1.000
_cell.length_b   1.000
_cell.length_c   1.000
_cell.angle_alpha   90.00
_cell.angle_beta   90.00
_cell.angle_gamma   90.00
#
_symmetry.space_group_name_H-M   'P 1'
#
loop_
_entity.id
_entity.type
_entity.pdbx_description
1 polymer ?
#
loop_
_entity_poly.entity_id
_entity_poly.type
_entity_poly.pdbx_seq_one_letter_code
_entity_poly.pdbx_strand_id
1 'polypeptide(L)'
;TIAKGDMPVVLSGLGTVTPLAVVTVKTQINGQLTEVGFKEGQMVNKGDFLAQIDPRPYQVALEQAEAQLAKDQATLKNSQVDLKRYQTLVAQNSIARQTLDTQAATVQQNIAVVQADQAQIDTQKLNLTYCRIVAPVTGRVGLRQVDAGNYVQTSDANGIVIITQLQPISVIFTLPEDNLPAVAQRIHNGASLTATAFDRTGAVKLDTGRLDTIDNQIDTTTGTFKLRAAFDNSGETLFPNQFVNVQLLVDTLRGADLIPNAAVQRGAPGTFVYVVKPDETVTAQAVTLGPGNDQYVVATKGVQPGQIVVTDGADRLKDGAKVRVANNRGQGAAAQPGTPAAAQPGTPATAQPGTPATAQPGTPATAQPGTPATAQPGTPAAAPPGTPAAAQPGTPATAQPGTPAAAQPGTPATAQPGTPAAAQPGTPANPPQHSGGQHRRRSAE
;
A
#
# COMPACT_ATOMS: atom_id res chain seq x y z
N THR A 1 -11.06 7.81 -47.68
CA THR A 1 -12.11 6.81 -47.94
C THR A 1 -12.45 6.11 -46.66
N ILE A 2 -13.73 5.81 -46.43
CA ILE A 2 -14.19 5.05 -45.27
C ILE A 2 -13.73 3.60 -45.42
N ALA A 3 -12.99 3.12 -44.42
CA ALA A 3 -12.41 1.78 -44.41
C ALA A 3 -13.15 0.90 -43.40
N LYS A 4 -13.24 -0.41 -43.70
CA LYS A 4 -13.55 -1.41 -42.69
C LYS A 4 -12.30 -1.70 -41.87
N GLY A 5 -12.43 -1.72 -40.55
CA GLY A 5 -11.33 -2.07 -39.66
C GLY A 5 -11.82 -2.41 -38.25
N ASP A 6 -10.90 -2.90 -37.42
CA ASP A 6 -11.20 -3.26 -36.04
C ASP A 6 -10.89 -2.07 -35.12
N MET A 7 -11.84 -1.68 -34.26
CA MET A 7 -11.67 -0.60 -33.28
C MET A 7 -11.66 -1.16 -31.85
N PRO A 8 -10.55 -1.04 -31.09
CA PRO A 8 -10.55 -1.38 -29.68
C PRO A 8 -11.38 -0.37 -28.88
N VAL A 9 -12.25 -0.86 -27.99
CA VAL A 9 -13.00 -0.04 -27.03
C VAL A 9 -12.22 -0.04 -25.73
N VAL A 10 -11.48 1.06 -25.50
CA VAL A 10 -10.60 1.23 -24.34
C VAL A 10 -11.23 2.23 -23.37
N LEU A 11 -11.26 1.88 -22.09
CA LEU A 11 -11.62 2.79 -21.01
C LEU A 11 -10.39 3.14 -20.19
N SER A 12 -10.14 4.43 -20.01
CA SER A 12 -9.00 4.94 -19.25
C SER A 12 -9.43 5.35 -17.84
N GLY A 13 -8.70 4.88 -16.83
CA GLY A 13 -8.93 5.19 -15.42
C GLY A 13 -7.64 5.51 -14.68
N LEU A 14 -7.69 6.44 -13.73
CA LEU A 14 -6.58 6.68 -12.81
C LEU A 14 -6.53 5.58 -11.76
N GLY A 15 -5.33 5.10 -11.44
CA GLY A 15 -5.14 4.04 -10.46
C GLY A 15 -3.89 4.18 -9.61
N THR A 16 -3.86 3.37 -8.56
CA THR A 16 -2.76 3.26 -7.62
C THR A 16 -2.29 1.81 -7.56
N VAL A 17 -0.99 1.61 -7.79
CA VAL A 17 -0.34 0.30 -7.63
C VAL A 17 -0.44 -0.14 -6.17
N THR A 18 -1.05 -1.30 -5.94
CA THR A 18 -1.36 -1.84 -4.62
C THR A 18 -0.70 -3.22 -4.49
N PRO A 19 0.20 -3.44 -3.53
CA PRO A 19 0.79 -4.75 -3.26
C PRO A 19 -0.27 -5.74 -2.77
N LEU A 20 -0.12 -7.02 -3.11
CA LEU A 20 -1.04 -8.07 -2.65
C LEU A 20 -0.92 -8.34 -1.14
N ALA A 21 0.28 -8.18 -0.59
CA ALA A 21 0.55 -8.30 0.83
C ALA A 21 1.60 -7.26 1.26
N VAL A 22 1.34 -6.61 2.39
CA VAL A 22 2.32 -5.84 3.16
C VAL A 22 2.34 -6.46 4.55
N VAL A 23 3.44 -7.11 4.91
CA VAL A 23 3.55 -7.84 6.18
C VAL A 23 4.64 -7.21 7.04
N THR A 24 4.20 -6.60 8.13
CA THR A 24 5.08 -6.19 9.22
C THR A 24 5.51 -7.43 10.00
N VAL A 25 6.77 -7.82 9.87
CA VAL A 25 7.35 -8.96 10.61
C VAL A 25 7.56 -8.53 12.06
N LYS A 26 6.84 -9.18 12.97
CA LYS A 26 6.95 -8.97 14.42
C LYS A 26 7.50 -10.22 15.10
N THR A 27 8.10 -10.02 16.27
CA THR A 27 8.44 -11.14 17.15
C THR A 27 7.19 -11.68 17.87
N GLN A 28 7.18 -12.99 18.16
CA GLN A 28 6.18 -13.65 19.01
C GLN A 28 6.66 -13.85 20.45
N ILE A 29 7.93 -13.53 20.73
CA ILE A 29 8.57 -13.64 22.05
C ILE A 29 9.44 -12.41 22.33
N ASN A 30 9.80 -12.16 23.58
CA ASN A 30 10.66 -11.01 23.93
C ASN A 30 12.13 -11.43 23.98
N GLY A 31 13.07 -10.53 23.65
CA GLY A 31 14.50 -10.83 23.80
C GLY A 31 15.42 -9.91 23.01
N GLN A 32 16.73 -10.10 23.19
CA GLN A 32 17.73 -9.39 22.42
C GLN A 32 17.94 -10.03 21.04
N LEU A 33 17.99 -9.22 19.98
CA LEU A 33 18.42 -9.65 18.66
C LEU A 33 19.93 -9.89 18.65
N THR A 34 20.34 -11.11 18.33
CA THR A 34 21.74 -11.50 18.19
C THR A 34 22.26 -11.34 16.76
N GLU A 35 21.38 -11.51 15.77
CA GLU A 35 21.72 -11.47 14.35
C GLU A 35 20.53 -10.93 13.52
N VAL A 36 20.84 -10.21 12.44
CA VAL A 36 19.90 -9.84 11.38
C VAL A 36 20.43 -10.37 10.06
N GLY A 37 19.68 -11.28 9.42
CA GLY A 37 20.10 -12.08 8.26
C GLY A 37 19.75 -11.49 6.88
N PHE A 38 19.24 -10.25 6.82
CA PHE A 38 18.83 -9.60 5.57
C PHE A 38 19.57 -8.28 5.31
N LYS A 39 19.73 -7.94 4.03
CA LYS A 39 20.09 -6.60 3.56
C LYS A 39 18.82 -5.81 3.22
N GLU A 40 18.84 -4.50 3.49
CA GLU A 40 17.73 -3.61 3.17
C GLU A 40 17.47 -3.58 1.65
N GLY A 41 16.20 -3.54 1.26
CA GLY A 41 15.81 -3.53 -0.16
C GLY A 41 15.99 -4.87 -0.89
N GLN A 42 16.49 -5.93 -0.26
CA GLN A 42 16.66 -7.23 -0.90
C GLN A 42 15.31 -7.95 -1.10
N MET A 43 15.25 -8.86 -2.08
CA MET A 43 14.14 -9.81 -2.22
C MET A 43 14.37 -11.00 -1.26
N VAL A 44 13.32 -11.43 -0.55
CA VAL A 44 13.32 -12.65 0.27
C VAL A 44 12.15 -13.54 -0.11
N ASN A 45 12.34 -14.84 0.06
CA ASN A 45 11.32 -15.87 -0.10
C ASN A 45 10.68 -16.22 1.25
N LYS A 46 9.44 -16.71 1.22
CA LYS A 46 8.80 -17.29 2.41
C LYS A 46 9.67 -18.40 3.02
N GLY A 47 10.00 -18.27 4.30
CA GLY A 47 10.87 -19.18 5.04
C GLY A 47 12.32 -18.72 5.15
N ASP A 48 12.75 -17.69 4.40
CA ASP A 48 14.10 -17.14 4.52
C ASP A 48 14.33 -16.54 5.92
N PHE A 49 15.54 -16.72 6.43
CA PHE A 49 15.94 -16.21 7.75
C PHE A 49 16.06 -14.68 7.75
N LEU A 50 15.45 -14.04 8.75
CA LEU A 50 15.46 -12.58 8.89
C LEU A 50 16.19 -12.12 10.14
N ALA A 51 15.96 -12.75 11.28
CA ALA A 51 16.55 -12.34 12.55
C ALA A 51 16.57 -13.47 13.58
N GLN A 52 17.56 -13.43 14.48
CA GLN A 52 17.69 -14.38 15.59
C GLN A 52 17.58 -13.64 16.92
N ILE A 53 16.61 -14.01 17.75
CA ILE A 53 16.56 -13.66 19.17
C ILE A 53 17.46 -14.63 19.95
N ASP A 54 18.15 -14.13 20.98
CA ASP A 54 18.97 -14.95 21.88
C ASP A 54 18.17 -16.15 22.43
N PRO A 55 18.51 -17.39 22.05
CA PRO A 55 17.77 -18.56 22.48
C PRO A 55 18.15 -19.01 23.89
N ARG A 56 19.27 -18.54 24.47
CA ARG A 56 19.83 -19.10 25.71
C ARG A 56 18.86 -19.06 26.91
N PRO A 57 18.08 -17.98 27.17
CA PRO A 57 17.10 -17.99 28.26
C PRO A 57 16.01 -19.06 28.06
N TYR A 58 15.61 -19.31 26.81
CA TYR A 58 14.59 -20.29 26.45
C TYR A 58 15.14 -21.73 26.46
N GLN A 59 16.44 -21.92 26.18
CA GLN A 59 17.14 -23.20 26.31
C GLN A 59 17.20 -23.62 27.78
N VAL A 60 17.60 -22.72 28.67
CA VAL A 60 17.62 -22.98 30.13
C VAL A 60 16.22 -23.27 30.67
N ALA A 61 15.19 -22.57 30.18
CA ALA A 61 13.80 -22.85 30.56
C ALA A 61 13.31 -24.23 30.07
N LEU A 62 13.75 -24.68 28.88
CA LEU A 62 13.49 -26.03 28.39
C LEU A 62 14.19 -27.08 29.26
N GLU A 63 15.49 -26.92 29.54
CA GLU A 63 16.26 -27.84 30.40
C GLU A 63 15.64 -27.98 31.80
N GLN A 64 15.14 -26.88 32.37
CA GLN A 64 14.41 -26.89 33.64
C GLN A 64 13.09 -27.70 33.56
N ALA A 65 12.33 -27.56 32.47
CA ALA A 65 11.09 -28.30 32.26
C ALA A 65 11.36 -29.82 32.04
N GLU A 66 12.42 -30.16 31.31
CA GLU A 66 12.86 -31.55 31.11
C GLU A 66 13.34 -32.20 32.42
N ALA A 67 14.02 -31.46 33.29
CA ALA A 67 14.39 -31.93 34.64
C ALA A 67 13.16 -32.16 35.54
N GLN A 68 12.14 -31.30 35.47
CA GLN A 68 10.90 -31.46 36.23
C GLN A 68 10.10 -32.68 35.74
N LEU A 69 9.97 -32.87 34.42
CA LEU A 69 9.38 -34.08 33.84
C LEU A 69 10.10 -35.35 34.33
N ALA A 70 11.43 -35.37 34.33
CA ALA A 70 12.20 -36.55 34.75
C ALA A 70 11.95 -36.93 36.23
N LYS A 71 11.85 -35.93 37.12
CA LYS A 71 11.50 -36.10 38.54
C LYS A 71 10.08 -36.67 38.71
N ASP A 72 9.11 -36.16 37.96
CA ASP A 72 7.72 -36.54 38.16
C ASP A 72 7.38 -37.86 37.45
N GLN A 73 8.09 -38.19 36.35
CA GLN A 73 8.14 -39.55 35.78
C GLN A 73 8.68 -40.58 36.78
N ALA A 74 9.73 -40.25 37.55
CA ALA A 74 10.24 -41.13 38.60
C ALA A 74 9.20 -41.33 39.72
N THR A 75 8.48 -40.27 40.08
CA THR A 75 7.38 -40.29 41.07
C THR A 75 6.19 -41.14 40.60
N LEU A 76 5.79 -41.01 39.33
CA LEU A 76 4.79 -41.85 38.70
C LEU A 76 5.22 -43.32 38.68
N LYS A 77 6.46 -43.61 38.29
CA LYS A 77 7.02 -44.97 38.25
C LYS A 77 7.00 -45.63 39.63
N ASN A 78 7.38 -44.90 40.69
CA ASN A 78 7.27 -45.40 42.05
C ASN A 78 5.81 -45.72 42.43
N SER A 79 4.89 -44.80 42.11
CA SER A 79 3.46 -44.96 42.37
C SER A 79 2.85 -46.18 41.65
N GLN A 80 3.32 -46.49 40.43
CA GLN A 80 2.92 -47.67 39.66
C GLN A 80 3.45 -48.98 40.28
N VAL A 81 4.68 -48.98 40.83
CA VAL A 81 5.23 -50.12 41.57
C VAL A 81 4.42 -50.39 42.84
N ASP A 82 4.09 -49.35 43.59
CA ASP A 82 3.26 -49.46 44.79
C ASP A 82 1.84 -49.95 44.45
N LEU A 83 1.24 -49.46 43.36
CA LEU A 83 -0.06 -49.94 42.87
C LEU A 83 -0.03 -51.44 42.55
N LYS A 84 1.00 -51.92 41.83
CA LYS A 84 1.16 -53.34 41.51
C LYS A 84 1.35 -54.21 42.76
N ARG A 85 2.07 -53.70 43.77
CA ARG A 85 2.22 -54.36 45.08
C ARG A 85 0.87 -54.45 45.79
N TYR A 86 0.09 -53.38 45.82
CA TYR A 86 -1.24 -53.35 46.45
C TYR A 86 -2.27 -54.22 45.74
N GLN A 87 -2.26 -54.30 44.41
CA GLN A 87 -3.08 -55.26 43.65
C GLN A 87 -2.83 -56.70 44.10
N THR A 88 -1.56 -57.05 44.32
CA THR A 88 -1.15 -58.39 44.80
C THR A 88 -1.62 -58.65 46.24
N LEU A 89 -1.47 -57.66 47.13
CA LEU A 89 -1.87 -57.78 48.53
C LEU A 89 -3.40 -57.82 48.73
N VAL A 90 -4.19 -57.11 47.91
CA VAL A 90 -5.67 -57.22 47.93
C VAL A 90 -6.12 -58.61 47.51
N ALA A 91 -5.50 -59.21 46.48
CA ALA A 91 -5.80 -60.59 46.08
C ALA A 91 -5.48 -61.63 47.18
N GLN A 92 -4.59 -61.28 48.11
CA GLN A 92 -4.24 -62.06 49.30
C GLN A 92 -5.01 -61.62 50.56
N ASN A 93 -6.06 -60.80 50.42
CA ASN A 93 -6.85 -60.20 51.51
C ASN A 93 -6.01 -59.50 52.60
N SER A 94 -4.81 -59.03 52.25
CA SER A 94 -3.79 -58.53 53.19
C SER A 94 -3.81 -57.01 53.38
N ILE A 95 -4.59 -56.26 52.58
CA ILE A 95 -4.86 -54.82 52.76
C ILE A 95 -6.31 -54.49 52.39
N ALA A 96 -6.81 -53.34 52.88
CA ALA A 96 -8.14 -52.85 52.55
C ALA A 96 -8.25 -52.41 51.08
N ARG A 97 -9.40 -52.67 50.43
CA ARG A 97 -9.66 -52.26 49.05
C ARG A 97 -9.55 -50.75 48.83
N GLN A 98 -10.00 -49.96 49.82
CA GLN A 98 -9.85 -48.51 49.83
C GLN A 98 -8.38 -48.06 49.60
N THR A 99 -7.40 -48.77 50.16
CA THR A 99 -5.97 -48.46 49.96
C THR A 99 -5.53 -48.65 48.51
N LEU A 100 -6.04 -49.69 47.84
CA LEU A 100 -5.81 -49.91 46.42
C LEU A 100 -6.47 -48.82 45.57
N ASP A 101 -7.72 -48.47 45.87
CA ASP A 101 -8.48 -47.46 45.14
C ASP A 101 -7.85 -46.06 45.29
N THR A 102 -7.37 -45.70 46.49
CA THR A 102 -6.57 -44.48 46.72
C THR A 102 -5.27 -44.49 45.92
N GLN A 103 -4.51 -45.59 45.91
CA GLN A 103 -3.26 -45.67 45.14
C GLN A 103 -3.51 -45.58 43.63
N ALA A 104 -4.61 -46.15 43.14
CA ALA A 104 -5.01 -46.02 41.73
C ALA A 104 -5.30 -44.55 41.37
N ALA A 105 -5.97 -43.81 42.25
CA ALA A 105 -6.18 -42.37 42.10
C ALA A 105 -4.86 -41.59 42.11
N THR A 106 -3.90 -41.93 43.00
CA THR A 106 -2.55 -41.32 43.02
C THR A 106 -1.78 -41.58 41.73
N VAL A 107 -1.85 -42.79 41.16
CA VAL A 107 -1.25 -43.08 39.85
C VAL A 107 -1.89 -42.23 38.76
N GLN A 108 -3.23 -42.11 38.74
CA GLN A 108 -3.92 -41.29 37.76
C GLN A 108 -3.58 -39.79 37.89
N GLN A 109 -3.43 -39.28 39.11
CA GLN A 109 -2.95 -37.92 39.38
C GLN A 109 -1.53 -37.72 38.82
N ASN A 110 -0.61 -38.65 39.09
CA ASN A 110 0.78 -38.54 38.62
C ASN A 110 0.90 -38.71 37.09
N ILE A 111 -0.01 -39.44 36.44
CA ILE A 111 -0.14 -39.43 34.96
C ILE A 111 -0.50 -38.04 34.46
N ALA A 112 -1.47 -37.36 35.10
CA ALA A 112 -1.87 -36.01 34.71
C ALA A 112 -0.76 -34.97 34.93
N VAL A 113 0.04 -35.11 35.99
CA VAL A 113 1.23 -34.25 36.23
C VAL A 113 2.26 -34.42 35.11
N VAL A 114 2.64 -35.67 34.78
CA VAL A 114 3.58 -35.97 33.68
C VAL A 114 3.07 -35.45 32.33
N GLN A 115 1.75 -35.46 32.09
CA GLN A 115 1.14 -34.85 30.90
C GLN A 115 1.24 -33.31 30.89
N ALA A 116 1.09 -32.67 32.05
CA ALA A 116 1.25 -31.22 32.18
C ALA A 116 2.72 -30.78 31.96
N ASP A 117 3.68 -31.53 32.50
CA ASP A 117 5.12 -31.29 32.28
C ASP A 117 5.49 -31.41 30.79
N GLN A 118 4.95 -32.41 30.08
CA GLN A 118 5.15 -32.55 28.64
C GLN A 118 4.63 -31.32 27.87
N ALA A 119 3.46 -30.79 28.23
CA ALA A 119 2.93 -29.57 27.62
C ALA A 119 3.79 -28.32 27.93
N GLN A 120 4.46 -28.26 29.08
CA GLN A 120 5.42 -27.20 29.39
C GLN A 120 6.68 -27.31 28.51
N ILE A 121 7.22 -28.51 28.33
CA ILE A 121 8.34 -28.78 27.41
C ILE A 121 8.01 -28.36 25.98
N ASP A 122 6.82 -28.71 25.49
CA ASP A 122 6.38 -28.39 24.14
C ASP A 122 6.19 -26.86 23.97
N THR A 123 5.77 -26.16 25.03
CA THR A 123 5.72 -24.69 25.08
C THR A 123 7.11 -24.07 24.95
N GLN A 124 8.14 -24.59 25.66
CA GLN A 124 9.50 -24.05 25.54
C GLN A 124 10.15 -24.38 24.18
N LYS A 125 9.85 -25.54 23.59
CA LYS A 125 10.26 -25.89 22.21
C LYS A 125 9.64 -24.95 21.18
N LEU A 126 8.37 -24.55 21.37
CA LEU A 126 7.72 -23.54 20.53
C LEU A 126 8.38 -22.17 20.68
N ASN A 127 8.70 -21.74 21.91
CA ASN A 127 9.43 -20.49 22.15
C ASN A 127 10.80 -20.49 21.45
N LEU A 128 11.56 -21.59 21.52
CA LEU A 128 12.82 -21.75 20.78
C LEU A 128 12.66 -21.69 19.26
N THR A 129 11.54 -22.18 18.73
CA THR A 129 11.19 -22.03 17.32
C THR A 129 10.96 -20.55 16.98
N TYR A 130 10.27 -19.80 17.84
CA TYR A 130 10.04 -18.37 17.68
C TYR A 130 11.28 -17.50 17.89
N CYS A 131 12.37 -18.01 18.48
CA CYS A 131 13.66 -17.33 18.49
C CYS A 131 14.21 -17.11 17.07
N ARG A 132 13.89 -17.99 16.11
CA ARG A 132 14.31 -17.87 14.71
C ARG A 132 13.20 -17.24 13.88
N ILE A 133 13.33 -15.94 13.60
CA ILE A 133 12.35 -15.19 12.82
C ILE A 133 12.64 -15.38 11.32
N VAL A 134 11.63 -15.81 10.59
CA VAL A 134 11.67 -16.08 9.14
C VAL A 134 10.62 -15.27 8.40
N ALA A 135 10.80 -15.08 7.09
CA ALA A 135 9.86 -14.36 6.24
C ALA A 135 8.52 -15.13 6.11
N PRO A 136 7.37 -14.53 6.49
CA PRO A 136 6.07 -15.20 6.36
C PRO A 136 5.53 -15.21 4.91
N VAL A 137 6.03 -14.32 4.07
CA VAL A 137 5.68 -14.15 2.65
C VAL A 137 6.93 -13.86 1.82
N THR A 138 6.87 -14.17 0.52
CA THR A 138 7.88 -13.74 -0.46
C THR A 138 7.64 -12.28 -0.82
N GLY A 139 8.70 -11.47 -0.85
CA GLY A 139 8.60 -10.05 -1.18
C GLY A 139 9.89 -9.28 -0.93
N ARG A 140 9.87 -7.98 -1.22
CA ARG A 140 11.01 -7.09 -0.99
C ARG A 140 10.99 -6.57 0.45
N VAL A 141 12.13 -6.68 1.10
CA VAL A 141 12.37 -6.20 2.46
C VAL A 141 12.57 -4.68 2.43
N GLY A 142 11.88 -3.96 3.31
CA GLY A 142 12.03 -2.51 3.46
C GLY A 142 13.35 -2.10 4.13
N LEU A 143 13.40 -0.85 4.58
CA LEU A 143 14.44 -0.40 5.51
C LEU A 143 14.26 -1.11 6.86
N ARG A 144 15.38 -1.41 7.51
CA ARG A 144 15.43 -2.11 8.79
C ARG A 144 15.04 -1.17 9.92
N GLN A 145 14.18 -1.63 10.82
CA GLN A 145 13.66 -0.80 11.92
C GLN A 145 14.36 -1.05 13.26
N VAL A 146 15.10 -2.16 13.36
CA VAL A 146 15.83 -2.57 14.58
C VAL A 146 17.19 -3.17 14.24
N ASP A 147 18.18 -2.87 15.08
CA ASP A 147 19.55 -3.36 14.92
C ASP A 147 19.81 -4.67 15.67
N ALA A 148 20.85 -5.40 15.23
CA ALA A 148 21.42 -6.45 16.06
C ALA A 148 21.97 -5.81 17.35
N GLY A 149 21.70 -6.42 18.50
CA GLY A 149 21.91 -5.86 19.83
C GLY A 149 20.67 -5.20 20.44
N ASN A 150 19.66 -4.81 19.65
CA ASN A 150 18.43 -4.22 20.20
C ASN A 150 17.59 -5.29 20.91
N TYR A 151 16.84 -4.87 21.93
CA TYR A 151 15.83 -5.69 22.60
C TYR A 151 14.47 -5.48 21.92
N VAL A 152 13.80 -6.57 21.53
CA VAL A 152 12.49 -6.55 20.87
C VAL A 152 11.40 -7.15 21.76
N GLN A 153 10.18 -6.67 21.58
CA GLN A 153 9.00 -7.07 22.34
C GLN A 153 7.81 -7.38 21.44
N THR A 154 6.94 -8.28 21.89
CA THR A 154 5.67 -8.61 21.20
C THR A 154 4.73 -7.41 21.03
N SER A 155 4.86 -6.40 21.88
CA SER A 155 4.13 -5.13 21.82
C SER A 155 4.66 -4.12 20.78
N ASP A 156 5.78 -4.39 20.12
CA ASP A 156 6.41 -3.43 19.21
C ASP A 156 5.50 -3.10 18.03
N ALA A 157 5.06 -1.83 17.95
CA ALA A 157 4.13 -1.37 16.91
C ALA A 157 4.74 -1.51 15.51
N ASN A 158 6.00 -1.09 15.36
CA ASN A 158 6.73 -1.09 14.10
C ASN A 158 7.17 -2.50 13.69
N GLY A 159 7.53 -3.37 14.64
CA GLY A 159 8.12 -4.67 14.36
C GLY A 159 9.61 -4.59 14.00
N ILE A 160 10.09 -5.61 13.31
CA ILE A 160 11.51 -5.79 12.95
C ILE A 160 11.78 -5.24 11.56
N VAL A 161 10.91 -5.61 10.61
CA VAL A 161 10.97 -5.14 9.22
C VAL A 161 9.63 -5.32 8.52
N ILE A 162 9.38 -4.54 7.48
CA ILE A 162 8.20 -4.67 6.61
C ILE A 162 8.62 -5.38 5.33
N ILE A 163 7.88 -6.43 4.94
CA ILE A 163 8.04 -7.13 3.66
C ILE A 163 6.85 -6.76 2.78
N THR A 164 7.13 -6.26 1.58
CA THR A 164 6.10 -5.91 0.58
C THR A 164 6.18 -6.86 -0.60
N GLN A 165 5.07 -7.55 -0.90
CA GLN A 165 5.00 -8.42 -2.06
C GLN A 165 4.90 -7.58 -3.34
N LEU A 166 5.93 -7.67 -4.19
CA LEU A 166 6.02 -6.97 -5.48
C LEU A 166 5.54 -7.81 -6.66
N GLN A 167 5.47 -9.14 -6.51
CA GLN A 167 5.17 -10.09 -7.58
C GLN A 167 4.23 -11.20 -7.05
N PRO A 168 3.07 -11.42 -7.69
CA PRO A 168 2.35 -10.45 -8.51
C PRO A 168 1.95 -9.20 -7.70
N ILE A 169 1.54 -8.14 -8.40
CA ILE A 169 1.05 -6.87 -7.84
C ILE A 169 -0.35 -6.57 -8.39
N SER A 170 -1.09 -5.68 -7.74
CA SER A 170 -2.36 -5.16 -8.27
C SER A 170 -2.25 -3.69 -8.65
N VAL A 171 -3.15 -3.23 -9.51
CA VAL A 171 -3.52 -1.81 -9.61
C VAL A 171 -4.99 -1.69 -9.29
N ILE A 172 -5.33 -0.82 -8.34
CA ILE A 172 -6.71 -0.43 -8.07
C ILE A 172 -6.96 0.88 -8.81
N PHE A 173 -7.92 0.89 -9.74
CA PHE A 173 -8.25 2.05 -10.57
C PHE A 173 -9.76 2.28 -10.61
N THR A 174 -10.19 3.49 -10.99
CA THR A 174 -11.61 3.86 -11.05
C THR A 174 -12.07 4.16 -12.47
N LEU A 175 -13.35 3.86 -12.74
CA LEU A 175 -14.06 4.28 -13.95
C LEU A 175 -15.42 4.90 -13.58
N PRO A 176 -15.96 5.85 -14.39
CA PRO A 176 -17.30 6.41 -14.20
C PRO A 176 -18.39 5.32 -14.24
N GLU A 177 -19.42 5.47 -13.40
CA GLU A 177 -20.51 4.49 -13.25
C GLU A 177 -21.26 4.16 -14.55
N ASP A 178 -21.36 5.11 -15.49
CA ASP A 178 -21.93 4.90 -16.84
C ASP A 178 -21.28 3.73 -17.61
N ASN A 179 -20.01 3.43 -17.30
CA ASN A 179 -19.28 2.34 -17.96
C ASN A 179 -19.49 0.97 -17.31
N LEU A 180 -20.07 0.92 -16.10
CA LEU A 180 -20.25 -0.32 -15.34
C LEU A 180 -21.03 -1.38 -16.13
N PRO A 181 -22.15 -1.09 -16.83
CA PRO A 181 -22.88 -2.10 -17.59
C PRO A 181 -22.03 -2.76 -18.68
N ALA A 182 -21.22 -1.97 -19.40
CA ALA A 182 -20.39 -2.47 -20.49
C ALA A 182 -19.26 -3.39 -19.98
N VAL A 183 -18.60 -3.01 -18.88
CA VAL A 183 -17.55 -3.85 -18.27
C VAL A 183 -18.17 -5.09 -17.62
N ALA A 184 -19.25 -4.93 -16.85
CA ALA A 184 -19.92 -6.02 -16.17
C ALA A 184 -20.44 -7.08 -17.16
N GLN A 185 -21.11 -6.69 -18.24
CA GLN A 185 -21.63 -7.63 -19.25
C GLN A 185 -20.52 -8.51 -19.84
N ARG A 186 -19.32 -7.96 -20.06
CA ARG A 186 -18.17 -8.70 -20.58
C ARG A 186 -17.67 -9.75 -19.59
N ILE A 187 -17.57 -9.40 -18.30
CA ILE A 187 -17.15 -10.35 -17.25
C ILE A 187 -18.21 -11.43 -17.01
N HIS A 188 -19.51 -11.08 -17.00
CA HIS A 188 -20.59 -12.08 -16.89
C HIS A 188 -20.58 -13.08 -18.04
N ASN A 189 -20.14 -12.66 -19.23
CA ASN A 189 -19.94 -13.53 -20.40
C ASN A 189 -18.59 -14.29 -20.36
N GLY A 190 -17.84 -14.25 -19.27
CA GLY A 190 -16.58 -14.96 -19.08
C GLY A 190 -15.36 -14.36 -19.79
N ALA A 191 -15.44 -13.11 -20.27
CA ALA A 191 -14.31 -12.47 -20.94
C ALA A 191 -13.26 -11.98 -19.94
N SER A 192 -12.01 -12.41 -20.12
CA SER A 192 -10.85 -11.82 -19.44
C SER A 192 -10.47 -10.51 -20.14
N LEU A 193 -10.56 -9.38 -19.44
CA LEU A 193 -10.25 -8.06 -19.98
C LEU A 193 -8.77 -7.70 -19.73
N THR A 194 -8.07 -7.24 -20.76
CA THR A 194 -6.67 -6.81 -20.65
C THR A 194 -6.60 -5.40 -20.07
N ALA A 195 -5.75 -5.21 -19.06
CA ALA A 195 -5.50 -3.92 -18.42
C ALA A 195 -4.02 -3.53 -18.65
N THR A 196 -3.78 -2.46 -19.40
CA THR A 196 -2.43 -1.94 -19.64
C THR A 196 -2.15 -0.80 -18.67
N ALA A 197 -1.06 -0.89 -17.90
CA ALA A 197 -0.64 0.18 -17.00
C ALA A 197 0.39 1.07 -17.70
N PHE A 198 0.16 2.38 -17.62
CA PHE A 198 1.06 3.43 -18.09
C PHE A 198 1.52 4.30 -16.92
N ASP A 199 2.61 5.02 -17.12
CA ASP A 199 3.11 6.02 -16.19
C ASP A 199 2.10 7.16 -15.95
N ARG A 200 2.44 8.08 -15.04
CA ARG A 200 1.58 9.22 -14.69
C ARG A 200 1.28 10.13 -15.88
N THR A 201 2.13 10.20 -16.88
CA THR A 201 1.89 10.99 -18.11
C THR A 201 1.04 10.24 -19.15
N GLY A 202 0.90 8.92 -19.04
CA GLY A 202 0.20 8.08 -20.01
C GLY A 202 1.03 7.76 -21.27
N ALA A 203 2.31 8.15 -21.31
CA ALA A 203 3.18 8.00 -22.46
C ALA A 203 4.01 6.70 -22.45
N VAL A 204 4.41 6.24 -21.27
CA VAL A 204 5.28 5.06 -21.11
C VAL A 204 4.47 3.90 -20.56
N LYS A 205 4.37 2.81 -21.32
CA LYS A 205 3.80 1.55 -20.84
C LYS A 205 4.71 0.93 -19.78
N LEU A 206 4.16 0.66 -18.59
CA LEU A 206 4.89 0.07 -17.46
C LEU A 206 4.75 -1.45 -17.44
N ASP A 207 3.54 -1.98 -17.57
CA ASP A 207 3.25 -3.42 -17.61
C ASP A 207 1.89 -3.71 -18.26
N THR A 208 1.56 -4.98 -18.50
CA THR A 208 0.29 -5.43 -19.06
C THR A 208 -0.26 -6.59 -18.24
N GLY A 209 -1.42 -6.38 -17.63
CA GLY A 209 -2.09 -7.32 -16.75
C GLY A 209 -3.50 -7.67 -17.21
N ARG A 210 -4.26 -8.28 -16.31
CA ARG A 210 -5.66 -8.69 -16.53
C ARG A 210 -6.55 -8.10 -15.44
N LEU A 211 -7.78 -7.76 -15.81
CA LEU A 211 -8.79 -7.41 -14.82
C LEU A 211 -9.09 -8.65 -13.96
N ASP A 212 -9.04 -8.48 -12.65
CA ASP A 212 -9.21 -9.54 -11.65
C ASP A 212 -10.61 -9.47 -11.04
N THR A 213 -11.04 -8.28 -10.59
CA THR A 213 -12.38 -8.08 -10.04
C THR A 213 -12.89 -6.63 -10.17
N ILE A 214 -14.22 -6.48 -10.10
CA ILE A 214 -14.92 -5.21 -9.93
C ILE A 214 -15.34 -5.09 -8.45
N ASP A 215 -15.23 -3.89 -7.88
CA ASP A 215 -15.75 -3.59 -6.54
C ASP A 215 -17.29 -3.69 -6.51
N ASN A 216 -17.86 -4.14 -5.40
CA ASN A 216 -19.31 -4.31 -5.25
C ASN A 216 -20.03 -3.01 -4.82
N GLN A 217 -19.30 -1.90 -4.72
CA GLN A 217 -19.83 -0.59 -4.36
C GLN A 217 -19.41 0.50 -5.36
N ILE A 218 -20.35 1.42 -5.62
CA ILE A 218 -20.09 2.69 -6.28
C ILE A 218 -19.74 3.72 -5.19
N ASP A 219 -18.69 4.51 -5.43
CA ASP A 219 -18.34 5.64 -4.58
C ASP A 219 -19.25 6.84 -4.91
N THR A 220 -20.28 7.03 -4.09
CA THR A 220 -21.30 8.08 -4.28
C THR A 220 -20.75 9.51 -4.18
N THR A 221 -19.51 9.69 -3.72
CA THR A 221 -18.84 11.01 -3.68
C THR A 221 -18.31 11.40 -5.05
N THR A 222 -17.99 10.41 -5.90
CA THR A 222 -17.32 10.62 -7.19
C THR A 222 -18.09 10.11 -8.40
N GLY A 223 -19.14 9.30 -8.21
CA GLY A 223 -19.86 8.64 -9.31
C GLY A 223 -18.99 7.61 -10.04
N THR A 224 -18.06 6.97 -9.32
CA THR A 224 -17.13 5.99 -9.88
C THR A 224 -17.19 4.65 -9.16
N PHE A 225 -16.82 3.59 -9.86
CA PHE A 225 -16.63 2.27 -9.28
C PHE A 225 -15.18 1.85 -9.39
N LYS A 226 -14.70 1.05 -8.43
CA LYS A 226 -13.32 0.58 -8.38
C LYS A 226 -13.16 -0.75 -9.11
N LEU A 227 -12.00 -0.93 -9.71
CA LEU A 227 -11.57 -2.13 -10.40
C LEU A 227 -10.19 -2.53 -9.89
N ARG A 228 -9.96 -3.84 -9.76
CA ARG A 228 -8.63 -4.40 -9.47
C ARG A 228 -8.15 -5.14 -10.70
N ALA A 229 -7.01 -4.73 -11.24
CA ALA A 229 -6.27 -5.51 -12.23
C ALA A 229 -5.02 -6.12 -11.60
N ALA A 230 -4.72 -7.37 -11.94
CA ALA A 230 -3.54 -8.11 -11.50
C ALA A 230 -2.45 -8.09 -12.58
N PHE A 231 -1.22 -7.86 -12.15
CA PHE A 231 -0.02 -7.74 -12.98
C PHE A 231 1.07 -8.65 -12.40
N ASP A 232 1.80 -9.35 -13.26
CA ASP A 232 2.86 -10.25 -12.80
C ASP A 232 4.11 -9.46 -12.33
N ASN A 233 4.32 -8.24 -12.87
CA ASN A 233 5.37 -7.29 -12.46
C ASN A 233 6.79 -7.89 -12.43
N SER A 234 7.07 -8.81 -13.36
CA SER A 234 8.35 -9.52 -13.45
C SER A 234 9.56 -8.59 -13.69
N GLY A 235 9.33 -7.42 -14.27
CA GLY A 235 10.33 -6.36 -14.46
C GLY A 235 10.43 -5.35 -13.31
N GLU A 236 9.63 -5.51 -12.25
CA GLU A 236 9.55 -4.59 -11.10
C GLU A 236 9.31 -3.12 -11.51
N THR A 237 8.59 -2.88 -12.60
CA THR A 237 8.29 -1.54 -13.14
C THR A 237 7.16 -0.84 -12.40
N LEU A 238 6.26 -1.61 -11.77
CA LEU A 238 5.19 -1.12 -10.92
C LEU A 238 5.64 -1.13 -9.44
N PHE A 239 5.69 0.05 -8.83
CA PHE A 239 6.07 0.23 -7.43
C PHE A 239 4.85 0.46 -6.53
N PRO A 240 4.77 -0.14 -5.32
CA PRO A 240 3.70 0.11 -4.35
C PRO A 240 3.42 1.60 -4.11
N ASN A 241 2.14 1.97 -4.10
CA ASN A 241 1.61 3.33 -3.97
C ASN A 241 1.92 4.29 -5.15
N GLN A 242 2.51 3.80 -6.24
CA GLN A 242 2.69 4.59 -7.46
C GLN A 242 1.34 4.89 -8.13
N PHE A 243 1.14 6.14 -8.57
CA PHE A 243 0.02 6.51 -9.44
C PHE A 243 0.30 6.15 -10.90
N VAL A 244 -0.66 5.52 -11.55
CA VAL A 244 -0.59 5.01 -12.92
C VAL A 244 -1.88 5.31 -13.68
N ASN A 245 -1.79 5.42 -15.01
CA ASN A 245 -2.96 5.44 -15.88
C ASN A 245 -3.24 4.01 -16.37
N VAL A 246 -4.43 3.49 -16.14
CA VAL A 246 -4.83 2.15 -16.61
C VAL A 246 -5.74 2.29 -17.83
N GLN A 247 -5.38 1.60 -18.91
CA GLN A 247 -6.21 1.42 -20.08
C GLN A 247 -6.80 0.00 -20.07
N LEU A 248 -8.11 -0.11 -19.83
CA LEU A 248 -8.85 -1.36 -19.85
C LEU A 248 -9.44 -1.58 -21.25
N LEU A 249 -8.99 -2.64 -21.94
CA LEU A 249 -9.59 -3.07 -23.20
C LEU A 249 -10.88 -3.84 -22.90
N VAL A 250 -12.02 -3.19 -23.09
CA VAL A 250 -13.35 -3.77 -22.80
C VAL A 250 -13.83 -4.66 -23.94
N ASP A 251 -13.72 -4.18 -25.18
CA ASP A 251 -14.13 -4.94 -26.37
C ASP A 251 -13.32 -4.55 -27.61
N THR A 252 -13.56 -5.22 -28.74
CA THR A 252 -13.00 -4.85 -30.05
C THR A 252 -14.08 -4.97 -31.11
N LEU A 253 -14.55 -3.82 -31.61
CA LEU A 253 -15.57 -3.74 -32.65
C LEU A 253 -14.95 -4.16 -33.99
N ARG A 254 -15.18 -5.42 -34.38
CA ARG A 254 -14.63 -5.99 -35.61
C ARG A 254 -15.40 -5.55 -36.85
N GLY A 255 -14.70 -5.20 -37.92
CA GLY A 255 -15.34 -4.76 -39.17
C GLY A 255 -16.21 -3.51 -39.01
N ALA A 256 -15.82 -2.58 -38.14
CA ALA A 256 -16.45 -1.30 -37.96
C ALA A 256 -16.17 -0.35 -39.15
N ASP A 257 -17.07 0.61 -39.39
CA ASP A 257 -16.89 1.64 -40.42
C ASP A 257 -16.07 2.81 -39.85
N LEU A 258 -14.82 2.93 -40.28
CA LEU A 258 -13.87 3.90 -39.73
C LEU A 258 -13.87 5.19 -40.56
N ILE A 259 -14.20 6.30 -39.89
CA ILE A 259 -14.12 7.67 -40.41
C ILE A 259 -12.88 8.34 -39.80
N PRO A 260 -11.99 8.97 -40.59
CA PRO A 260 -10.91 9.80 -40.04
C PRO A 260 -11.49 10.96 -39.24
N ASN A 261 -10.96 11.25 -38.05
CA ASN A 261 -11.51 12.31 -37.17
C ASN A 261 -11.59 13.68 -37.86
N ALA A 262 -10.63 14.01 -38.74
CA ALA A 262 -10.61 15.25 -39.52
C ALA A 262 -11.81 15.42 -40.49
N ALA A 263 -12.53 14.34 -40.83
CA ALA A 263 -13.71 14.40 -41.67
C ALA A 263 -15.03 14.68 -40.90
N VAL A 264 -14.99 14.61 -39.57
CA VAL A 264 -16.16 14.78 -38.70
C VAL A 264 -16.45 16.25 -38.50
N GLN A 265 -17.68 16.67 -38.82
CA GLN A 265 -18.15 18.04 -38.66
C GLN A 265 -19.36 18.10 -37.73
N ARG A 266 -19.55 19.24 -37.05
CA ARG A 266 -20.68 19.51 -36.15
C ARG A 266 -21.36 20.80 -36.58
N GLY A 267 -22.69 20.79 -36.70
CA GLY A 267 -23.46 21.96 -37.11
C GLY A 267 -24.96 21.76 -36.89
N ALA A 268 -25.78 22.56 -37.60
CA ALA A 268 -27.24 22.52 -37.49
C ALA A 268 -27.89 21.12 -37.67
N PRO A 269 -27.44 20.22 -38.58
CA PRO A 269 -28.00 18.87 -38.68
C PRO A 269 -27.42 17.88 -37.65
N GLY A 270 -26.71 18.36 -36.62
CA GLY A 270 -25.99 17.53 -35.64
C GLY A 270 -24.56 17.22 -36.08
N THR A 271 -24.13 15.97 -35.89
CA THR A 271 -22.81 15.50 -36.35
C THR A 271 -22.94 14.89 -37.74
N PHE A 272 -22.10 15.30 -38.68
CA PHE A 272 -22.18 14.91 -40.08
C PHE A 272 -20.79 14.82 -40.72
N VAL A 273 -20.72 14.22 -41.90
CA VAL A 273 -19.51 14.21 -42.74
C VAL A 273 -19.86 14.66 -44.16
N TYR A 274 -18.92 15.31 -44.85
CA TYR A 274 -19.08 15.59 -46.27
C TYR A 274 -18.64 14.38 -47.09
N VAL A 275 -19.60 13.70 -47.70
CA VAL A 275 -19.37 12.58 -48.63
C VAL A 275 -19.27 13.11 -50.06
N VAL A 276 -18.21 12.74 -50.79
CA VAL A 276 -18.02 13.07 -52.19
C VAL A 276 -18.84 12.09 -53.05
N LYS A 277 -19.75 12.63 -53.86
CA LYS A 277 -20.55 11.89 -54.85
C LYS A 277 -19.73 11.62 -56.13
N PRO A 278 -20.17 10.67 -56.98
CA PRO A 278 -19.50 10.37 -58.26
C PRO A 278 -19.44 11.55 -59.26
N ASP A 279 -20.20 12.62 -59.04
CA ASP A 279 -20.26 13.84 -59.87
C ASP A 279 -19.32 14.97 -59.37
N GLU A 280 -18.37 14.63 -58.49
CA GLU A 280 -17.45 15.55 -57.80
C GLU A 280 -18.13 16.61 -56.90
N THR A 281 -19.42 16.45 -56.58
CA THR A 281 -20.10 17.28 -55.57
C THR A 281 -19.99 16.66 -54.18
N VAL A 282 -20.01 17.48 -53.12
CA VAL A 282 -20.16 16.99 -51.75
C VAL A 282 -21.61 17.01 -51.29
N THR A 283 -21.96 16.10 -50.38
CA THR A 283 -23.20 16.17 -49.64
C THR A 283 -23.00 15.98 -48.15
N ALA A 284 -23.75 16.73 -47.34
CA ALA A 284 -23.69 16.64 -45.89
C ALA A 284 -24.52 15.43 -45.42
N GLN A 285 -23.84 14.35 -45.02
CA GLN A 285 -24.47 13.12 -44.57
C GLN A 285 -24.38 13.03 -43.04
N ALA A 286 -25.52 13.05 -42.36
CA ALA A 286 -25.58 12.95 -40.90
C ALA A 286 -25.08 11.56 -40.44
N VAL A 287 -24.26 11.54 -39.39
CA VAL A 287 -23.64 10.31 -38.87
C VAL A 287 -23.87 10.16 -37.38
N THR A 288 -24.04 8.91 -36.93
CA THR A 288 -23.98 8.57 -35.51
C THR A 288 -22.61 7.98 -35.23
N LEU A 289 -21.85 8.63 -34.35
CA LEU A 289 -20.52 8.18 -33.96
C LEU A 289 -20.61 7.16 -32.82
N GLY A 290 -19.60 6.29 -32.74
CA GLY A 290 -19.32 5.39 -31.63
C GLY A 290 -17.93 5.64 -31.05
N PRO A 291 -17.28 4.62 -30.47
CA PRO A 291 -15.91 4.72 -29.97
C PRO A 291 -14.91 5.11 -31.07
N GLY A 292 -13.82 5.76 -30.67
CA GLY A 292 -12.74 6.17 -31.56
C GLY A 292 -11.41 6.32 -30.83
N ASN A 293 -10.35 6.46 -31.61
CA ASN A 293 -9.01 6.82 -31.16
C ASN A 293 -8.60 8.17 -31.81
N ASP A 294 -7.36 8.61 -31.62
CA ASP A 294 -6.89 9.92 -32.12
C ASP A 294 -6.99 10.09 -33.65
N GLN A 295 -6.96 8.99 -34.41
CA GLN A 295 -6.97 9.02 -35.87
C GLN A 295 -8.35 8.76 -36.48
N TYR A 296 -9.12 7.82 -35.92
CA TYR A 296 -10.38 7.33 -36.48
C TYR A 296 -11.46 7.19 -35.42
N VAL A 297 -12.70 7.47 -35.83
CA VAL A 297 -13.91 7.18 -35.07
C VAL A 297 -14.79 6.19 -35.82
N VAL A 298 -15.43 5.29 -35.09
CA VAL A 298 -16.44 4.38 -35.65
C VAL A 298 -17.71 5.16 -35.96
N ALA A 299 -18.26 4.97 -37.16
CA ALA A 299 -19.63 5.34 -37.44
C ALA A 299 -20.55 4.13 -37.21
N THR A 300 -21.52 4.28 -36.31
CA THR A 300 -22.53 3.25 -36.03
C THR A 300 -23.69 3.32 -37.01
N LYS A 301 -23.98 4.52 -37.56
CA LYS A 301 -24.97 4.76 -38.62
C LYS A 301 -24.56 5.92 -39.50
N GLY A 302 -25.07 5.93 -40.73
CA GLY A 302 -25.02 7.09 -41.62
C GLY A 302 -23.87 7.13 -42.62
N VAL A 303 -23.11 6.04 -42.81
CA VAL A 303 -22.11 5.90 -43.88
C VAL A 303 -22.04 4.46 -44.41
N GLN A 304 -21.31 4.25 -45.51
CA GLN A 304 -21.00 2.94 -46.07
C GLN A 304 -19.49 2.80 -46.39
N PRO A 305 -18.94 1.57 -46.35
CA PRO A 305 -17.58 1.29 -46.81
C PRO A 305 -17.31 1.83 -48.22
N GLY A 306 -16.09 2.31 -48.47
CA GLY A 306 -15.67 2.76 -49.80
C GLY A 306 -16.14 4.17 -50.18
N GLN A 307 -17.02 4.80 -49.41
CA GLN A 307 -17.36 6.21 -49.60
C GLN A 307 -16.13 7.12 -49.39
N ILE A 308 -15.99 8.16 -50.21
CA ILE A 308 -14.93 9.17 -50.05
C ILE A 308 -15.47 10.29 -49.18
N VAL A 309 -14.79 10.58 -48.07
CA VAL A 309 -15.11 11.69 -47.17
C VAL A 309 -14.05 12.77 -47.26
N VAL A 310 -14.48 14.03 -47.13
CA VAL A 310 -13.58 15.19 -47.09
C VAL A 310 -12.92 15.29 -45.72
N THR A 311 -11.59 15.36 -45.67
CA THR A 311 -10.79 15.49 -44.43
C THR A 311 -10.13 16.86 -44.26
N ASP A 312 -10.22 17.76 -45.24
CA ASP A 312 -9.60 19.08 -45.25
C ASP A 312 -10.45 20.07 -46.07
N GLY A 313 -10.40 21.36 -45.74
CA GLY A 313 -11.14 22.43 -46.42
C GLY A 313 -12.65 22.47 -46.16
N ALA A 314 -13.16 21.70 -45.18
CA ALA A 314 -14.59 21.55 -44.90
C ALA A 314 -15.32 22.89 -44.60
N ASP A 315 -14.64 23.86 -44.00
CA ASP A 315 -15.18 25.20 -43.68
C ASP A 315 -15.65 25.99 -44.91
N ARG A 316 -15.13 25.66 -46.09
CA ARG A 316 -15.46 26.31 -47.37
C ARG A 316 -16.56 25.60 -48.14
N LEU A 317 -17.06 24.47 -47.61
CA LEU A 317 -18.03 23.62 -48.29
C LEU A 317 -19.46 23.91 -47.84
N LYS A 318 -20.37 23.75 -48.79
CA LYS A 318 -21.82 23.71 -48.61
C LYS A 318 -22.34 22.48 -49.36
N ASP A 319 -23.52 21.99 -49.01
CA ASP A 319 -24.16 20.91 -49.75
C ASP A 319 -24.26 21.26 -51.26
N GLY A 320 -23.85 20.33 -52.13
CA GLY A 320 -23.76 20.54 -53.58
C GLY A 320 -22.50 21.27 -54.08
N ALA A 321 -21.58 21.71 -53.21
CA ALA A 321 -20.32 22.32 -53.65
C ALA A 321 -19.44 21.30 -54.41
N LYS A 322 -18.77 21.75 -55.48
CA LYS A 322 -17.80 20.92 -56.21
C LYS A 322 -16.46 20.88 -55.49
N VAL A 323 -15.87 19.70 -55.42
CA VAL A 323 -14.55 19.46 -54.83
C VAL A 323 -13.65 18.71 -55.79
N ARG A 324 -12.35 18.98 -55.74
CA ARG A 324 -11.35 18.12 -56.40
C ARG A 324 -10.75 17.19 -55.35
N VAL A 325 -10.85 15.89 -55.59
CA VAL A 325 -10.25 14.88 -54.70
C VAL A 325 -8.73 14.92 -54.87
N ALA A 326 -8.02 15.47 -53.89
CA ALA A 326 -6.57 15.34 -53.80
C ALA A 326 -6.22 13.87 -53.54
N ASN A 327 -5.76 13.19 -54.59
CA ASN A 327 -5.62 11.74 -54.60
C ASN A 327 -4.31 11.30 -53.92
N ASN A 328 -4.20 11.50 -52.61
CA ASN A 328 -3.05 11.10 -51.80
C ASN A 328 -3.00 9.57 -51.58
N ARG A 329 -2.84 8.80 -52.67
CA ARG A 329 -2.33 7.44 -52.60
C ARG A 329 -0.81 7.46 -52.52
N GLY A 330 -0.30 7.45 -51.29
CA GLY A 330 1.07 7.04 -50.99
C GLY A 330 2.16 8.00 -51.43
N GLN A 331 2.40 9.04 -50.63
CA GLN A 331 3.75 9.57 -50.42
C GLN A 331 3.93 9.84 -48.94
N GLY A 332 4.70 8.98 -48.26
CA GLY A 332 5.35 9.38 -47.03
C GLY A 332 6.34 10.47 -47.39
N ALA A 333 6.10 11.69 -46.90
CA ALA A 333 6.98 12.82 -47.14
C ALA A 333 8.30 12.60 -46.39
N ALA A 334 9.25 11.92 -47.06
CA ALA A 334 10.65 12.00 -46.69
C ALA A 334 11.06 13.48 -46.82
N ALA A 335 11.23 14.15 -45.68
CA ALA A 335 11.80 15.49 -45.63
C ALA A 335 13.28 15.38 -46.03
N GLN A 336 13.54 15.49 -47.34
CA GLN A 336 14.89 15.52 -47.87
C GLN A 336 15.50 16.90 -47.56
N PRO A 337 16.64 16.98 -46.84
CA PRO A 337 17.25 18.27 -46.51
C PRO A 337 17.65 19.02 -47.78
N GLY A 338 17.30 20.30 -47.86
CA GLY A 338 17.72 21.16 -48.96
C GLY A 338 19.24 21.34 -48.96
N THR A 339 19.91 20.86 -49.99
CA THR A 339 21.34 21.14 -50.25
C THR A 339 21.52 22.64 -50.55
N PRO A 340 22.42 23.36 -49.84
CA PRO A 340 22.73 24.75 -50.16
C PRO A 340 23.34 24.90 -51.56
N ALA A 341 22.97 25.96 -52.26
CA ALA A 341 23.57 26.30 -53.54
C ALA A 341 25.04 26.72 -53.38
N ALA A 342 25.93 26.17 -54.21
CA ALA A 342 27.34 26.53 -54.21
C ALA A 342 27.56 27.89 -54.90
N ALA A 343 28.21 28.82 -54.20
CA ALA A 343 28.79 30.02 -54.79
C ALA A 343 30.28 29.78 -55.08
N GLN A 344 30.77 30.21 -56.24
CA GLN A 344 32.17 30.03 -56.64
C GLN A 344 33.15 30.95 -55.87
N PRO A 345 34.45 30.59 -55.77
CA PRO A 345 35.43 31.34 -55.00
C PRO A 345 35.98 32.55 -55.76
N GLY A 346 36.09 33.69 -55.07
CA GLY A 346 36.82 34.88 -55.53
C GLY A 346 37.97 35.22 -54.58
N THR A 347 39.16 35.37 -55.17
CA THR A 347 40.46 35.83 -54.61
C THR A 347 40.48 36.61 -53.27
N PRO A 348 41.36 36.25 -52.32
CA PRO A 348 41.68 37.11 -51.18
C PRO A 348 42.69 38.21 -51.56
N ALA A 349 42.39 39.45 -51.19
CA ALA A 349 43.33 40.58 -51.25
C ALA A 349 43.52 41.21 -49.86
N THR A 350 44.68 41.82 -49.65
CA THR A 350 45.25 42.17 -48.34
C THR A 350 44.66 43.42 -47.66
N ALA A 351 44.68 43.43 -46.32
CA ALA A 351 44.71 44.64 -45.50
C ALA A 351 45.58 44.41 -44.25
N GLN A 352 46.24 45.47 -43.76
CA GLN A 352 47.43 45.42 -42.89
C GLN A 352 47.12 45.77 -41.41
N PRO A 353 47.94 45.34 -40.40
CA PRO A 353 47.64 45.54 -38.98
C PRO A 353 48.03 46.91 -38.41
N GLY A 354 47.44 47.28 -37.26
CA GLY A 354 47.78 48.48 -36.48
C GLY A 354 47.77 48.29 -34.95
N THR A 355 48.97 48.31 -34.37
CA THR A 355 49.37 48.71 -32.99
C THR A 355 48.54 48.32 -31.73
N PRO A 356 49.16 47.63 -30.74
CA PRO A 356 48.66 47.51 -29.36
C PRO A 356 49.19 48.60 -28.41
N ALA A 357 48.49 48.86 -27.31
CA ALA A 357 48.94 49.70 -26.19
C ALA A 357 48.73 48.99 -24.83
N THR A 358 49.50 49.40 -23.82
CA THR A 358 49.87 48.61 -22.62
C THR A 358 49.04 48.88 -21.36
N ALA A 359 49.01 47.90 -20.45
CA ALA A 359 48.69 48.08 -19.03
C ALA A 359 49.57 47.14 -18.16
N GLN A 360 49.82 47.54 -16.91
CA GLN A 360 51.00 47.16 -16.10
C GLN A 360 50.64 46.25 -14.89
N PRO A 361 51.52 45.34 -14.42
CA PRO A 361 51.27 44.50 -13.25
C PRO A 361 51.74 45.11 -11.91
N GLY A 362 51.12 44.69 -10.80
CA GLY A 362 51.45 45.05 -9.41
C GLY A 362 51.77 43.82 -8.53
N THR A 363 52.48 44.05 -7.42
CA THR A 363 53.23 43.03 -6.65
C THR A 363 52.49 42.34 -5.49
N PRO A 364 52.98 41.18 -4.99
CA PRO A 364 52.37 40.41 -3.89
C PRO A 364 52.99 40.68 -2.50
N ALA A 365 52.23 40.43 -1.42
CA ALA A 365 52.75 40.45 -0.04
C ALA A 365 52.05 39.46 0.93
N THR A 366 52.85 38.52 1.46
CA THR A 366 52.86 37.85 2.79
C THR A 366 51.58 37.62 3.63
N ALA A 367 51.51 36.43 4.24
CA ALA A 367 50.48 36.00 5.20
C ALA A 367 51.00 35.86 6.65
N GLN A 368 50.09 35.88 7.64
CA GLN A 368 50.30 35.27 8.97
C GLN A 368 48.93 34.88 9.61
N PRO A 369 48.80 33.79 10.40
CA PRO A 369 47.50 33.25 10.82
C PRO A 369 47.11 33.53 12.30
N GLY A 370 45.84 33.30 12.62
CA GLY A 370 45.29 33.29 13.99
C GLY A 370 44.02 32.43 14.13
N THR A 371 43.84 31.77 15.27
CA THR A 371 42.76 30.80 15.58
C THR A 371 41.75 31.36 16.61
N PRO A 372 40.79 30.58 17.16
CA PRO A 372 39.39 30.52 16.69
C PRO A 372 38.35 31.03 17.71
N ALA A 373 37.10 31.24 17.29
CA ALA A 373 35.97 31.49 18.20
C ALA A 373 34.66 30.84 17.70
N THR A 374 33.81 30.44 18.65
CA THR A 374 32.60 29.61 18.47
C THR A 374 31.37 30.41 18.01
N ALA A 375 30.44 29.74 17.33
CA ALA A 375 29.14 30.29 16.97
C ALA A 375 27.99 29.32 17.34
N GLN A 376 26.93 29.86 17.93
CA GLN A 376 25.65 29.19 18.22
C GLN A 376 24.51 30.02 17.60
N PRO A 377 23.42 29.43 17.06
CA PRO A 377 22.44 30.17 16.26
C PRO A 377 21.39 30.91 17.09
N GLY A 378 20.88 32.03 16.54
CA GLY A 378 19.72 32.77 17.03
C GLY A 378 18.72 33.07 15.90
N THR A 379 17.43 33.17 16.25
CA THR A 379 16.28 33.24 15.33
C THR A 379 16.02 34.63 14.72
N PRO A 380 15.44 34.74 13.51
CA PRO A 380 14.90 35.98 12.97
C PRO A 380 13.37 36.11 13.16
N ALA A 381 12.92 37.34 13.43
CA ALA A 381 11.51 37.75 13.44
C ALA A 381 11.20 38.67 12.22
N ALA A 382 9.93 38.80 11.84
CA ALA A 382 9.50 39.45 10.59
C ALA A 382 8.54 40.66 10.79
N ALA A 383 8.53 41.59 9.82
CA ALA A 383 7.60 42.72 9.71
C ALA A 383 7.35 43.14 8.22
N PRO A 384 6.25 43.85 7.87
CA PRO A 384 5.63 43.86 6.52
C PRO A 384 5.74 45.19 5.72
N PRO A 385 5.25 45.26 4.45
CA PRO A 385 3.88 45.73 4.07
C PRO A 385 3.25 44.90 2.90
N GLY A 386 2.13 45.20 2.19
CA GLY A 386 1.17 46.33 2.09
C GLY A 386 -0.03 46.04 1.12
N THR A 387 -0.87 47.02 0.76
CA THR A 387 -2.17 46.86 0.00
C THR A 387 -2.24 47.55 -1.39
N PRO A 388 -3.20 47.20 -2.29
CA PRO A 388 -4.34 48.09 -2.61
C PRO A 388 -5.70 47.38 -2.92
N ALA A 389 -6.77 48.13 -3.28
CA ALA A 389 -8.20 47.73 -3.08
C ALA A 389 -9.22 48.09 -4.20
N ALA A 390 -10.47 47.55 -4.07
CA ALA A 390 -11.81 47.91 -4.62
C ALA A 390 -12.68 46.62 -4.84
N ALA A 391 -14.03 46.55 -4.86
CA ALA A 391 -15.16 47.50 -4.69
C ALA A 391 -16.40 46.83 -3.99
N GLN A 392 -17.65 47.08 -4.46
CA GLN A 392 -18.98 46.67 -3.92
C GLN A 392 -20.02 46.49 -5.07
N PRO A 393 -21.35 46.13 -4.91
CA PRO A 393 -22.20 45.97 -3.69
C PRO A 393 -23.22 44.78 -3.65
N GLY A 394 -23.93 44.62 -2.49
CA GLY A 394 -25.17 43.82 -2.34
C GLY A 394 -25.69 43.71 -0.88
N THR A 395 -26.99 43.94 -0.64
CA THR A 395 -27.71 43.99 0.68
C THR A 395 -29.07 43.23 0.60
N PRO A 396 -29.97 43.11 1.63
CA PRO A 396 -29.92 43.37 3.10
C PRO A 396 -30.50 42.24 4.02
N ALA A 397 -30.45 42.38 5.37
CA ALA A 397 -31.44 41.94 6.41
C ALA A 397 -30.86 42.03 7.86
N THR A 398 -31.10 43.07 8.67
CA THR A 398 -32.21 43.32 9.66
C THR A 398 -32.18 42.58 11.02
N ALA A 399 -31.63 43.27 12.03
CA ALA A 399 -32.08 43.50 13.43
C ALA A 399 -32.55 42.40 14.44
N GLN A 400 -32.01 42.53 15.67
CA GLN A 400 -32.41 42.04 17.02
C GLN A 400 -33.76 42.64 17.55
N PRO A 401 -34.24 42.40 18.81
CA PRO A 401 -34.03 41.30 19.81
C PRO A 401 -35.34 40.82 20.52
N GLY A 402 -35.28 39.90 21.51
CA GLY A 402 -36.37 39.74 22.52
C GLY A 402 -36.35 38.53 23.48
N THR A 403 -36.63 38.77 24.78
CA THR A 403 -37.01 37.85 25.88
C THR A 403 -38.10 38.57 26.74
N PRO A 404 -39.01 37.95 27.54
CA PRO A 404 -38.72 36.87 28.52
C PRO A 404 -39.84 35.85 28.97
N ALA A 405 -39.43 34.87 29.79
CA ALA A 405 -40.07 34.24 30.99
C ALA A 405 -41.39 33.39 30.99
N ALA A 406 -41.28 32.12 31.47
CA ALA A 406 -42.01 31.43 32.58
C ALA A 406 -41.77 29.88 32.54
N ALA A 407 -41.01 29.23 33.45
CA ALA A 407 -41.38 28.64 34.78
C ALA A 407 -42.39 27.45 34.70
N GLN A 408 -42.27 26.27 35.36
CA GLN A 408 -41.41 25.69 36.45
C GLN A 408 -41.67 24.13 36.53
N PRO A 409 -41.28 23.33 37.57
CA PRO A 409 -39.94 22.95 38.09
C PRO A 409 -39.68 21.41 38.23
N GLY A 410 -38.45 21.01 38.59
CA GLY A 410 -38.07 19.65 39.04
C GLY A 410 -36.74 19.65 39.84
N THR A 411 -36.58 18.79 40.85
CA THR A 411 -35.64 18.98 42.00
C THR A 411 -34.18 18.46 41.84
N PRO A 412 -33.23 18.93 42.68
CA PRO A 412 -31.78 18.83 42.42
C PRO A 412 -30.99 17.82 43.31
N ALA A 413 -29.75 17.52 42.90
CA ALA A 413 -28.68 16.98 43.76
C ALA A 413 -27.31 17.55 43.34
N THR A 414 -26.36 17.64 44.28
CA THR A 414 -25.22 18.59 44.25
C THR A 414 -23.87 18.02 43.79
N ALA A 415 -22.98 18.93 43.38
CA ALA A 415 -21.64 18.64 42.87
C ALA A 415 -20.61 18.21 43.96
N GLN A 416 -19.52 17.61 43.49
CA GLN A 416 -18.46 16.99 44.30
C GLN A 416 -17.13 17.76 44.19
N PRO A 417 -16.48 18.16 45.30
CA PRO A 417 -15.14 18.76 45.30
C PRO A 417 -14.03 17.87 45.89
N GLY A 418 -12.82 17.99 45.32
CA GLY A 418 -11.51 18.00 46.01
C GLY A 418 -11.02 16.79 46.83
N THR A 419 -9.92 16.19 46.38
CA THR A 419 -9.15 15.14 47.10
C THR A 419 -8.38 15.66 48.33
N PRO A 420 -8.41 15.00 49.50
CA PRO A 420 -7.48 15.25 50.61
C PRO A 420 -6.24 14.32 50.61
N ALA A 421 -5.15 14.75 51.26
CA ALA A 421 -3.88 14.02 51.37
C ALA A 421 -3.85 12.98 52.52
N ALA A 422 -2.88 12.05 52.46
CA ALA A 422 -2.77 10.90 53.36
C ALA A 422 -1.99 11.17 54.66
N ALA A 423 -2.32 10.39 55.71
CA ALA A 423 -1.58 10.29 56.98
C ALA A 423 -1.49 8.81 57.42
N GLN A 424 -0.48 8.47 58.24
CA GLN A 424 -0.04 7.09 58.51
C GLN A 424 -0.96 6.27 59.46
N PRO A 425 -0.96 4.92 59.38
CA PRO A 425 -1.61 4.06 60.37
C PRO A 425 -0.76 3.84 61.63
N GLY A 426 -1.42 3.78 62.80
CA GLY A 426 -0.82 3.40 64.09
C GLY A 426 -0.90 1.90 64.41
N THR A 427 -0.16 1.48 65.44
CA THR A 427 -0.01 0.09 65.90
C THR A 427 -1.22 -0.46 66.68
N PRO A 428 -1.57 -1.76 66.55
CA PRO A 428 -2.56 -2.43 67.41
C PRO A 428 -1.97 -2.94 68.74
N ALA A 429 -2.80 -2.96 69.78
CA ALA A 429 -2.48 -3.52 71.10
C ALA A 429 -2.96 -4.99 71.26
N ASN A 430 -2.38 -5.70 72.24
CA ASN A 430 -2.46 -7.15 72.40
C ASN A 430 -3.44 -7.58 73.53
N PRO A 431 -4.23 -8.66 73.40
CA PRO A 431 -5.07 -9.21 74.48
C PRO A 431 -4.33 -10.22 75.41
N PRO A 432 -4.88 -10.54 76.60
CA PRO A 432 -4.10 -11.10 77.72
C PRO A 432 -3.97 -12.63 77.76
N GLN A 433 -2.92 -13.11 78.44
CA GLN A 433 -2.65 -14.53 78.70
C GLN A 433 -3.30 -15.01 80.01
N HIS A 434 -3.81 -16.24 79.99
CA HIS A 434 -4.08 -17.04 81.19
C HIS A 434 -3.46 -18.43 81.01
N SER A 435 -2.58 -18.84 81.92
CA SER A 435 -2.11 -20.23 82.03
C SER A 435 -1.89 -20.57 83.50
N GLY A 436 -2.54 -21.65 83.97
CA GLY A 436 -2.45 -22.14 85.34
C GLY A 436 -1.36 -23.20 85.46
N GLY A 437 -0.43 -23.01 86.40
CA GLY A 437 0.77 -23.83 86.50
C GLY A 437 0.54 -25.29 86.91
N GLN A 438 1.64 -26.05 86.91
CA GLN A 438 2.12 -26.69 88.14
C GLN A 438 3.53 -27.30 88.00
N HIS A 439 4.11 -27.62 89.16
CA HIS A 439 5.24 -28.52 89.44
C HIS A 439 6.70 -28.01 89.43
N ARG A 440 7.19 -27.94 90.68
CA ARG A 440 8.56 -27.73 91.17
C ARG A 440 9.49 -28.92 90.84
N ARG A 441 10.79 -28.64 90.65
CA ARG A 441 11.94 -29.02 91.52
C ARG A 441 13.22 -28.46 90.87
N ARG A 442 14.09 -27.71 91.58
CA ARG A 442 15.26 -28.17 92.37
C ARG A 442 16.18 -29.14 91.61
N SER A 443 17.51 -29.08 91.70
CA SER A 443 18.51 -28.12 92.23
C SER A 443 19.90 -28.74 92.01
N ALA A 444 20.95 -27.95 91.79
CA ALA A 444 22.36 -28.37 91.66
C ALA A 444 22.65 -29.26 90.42
N GLU A 445 23.88 -29.33 89.91
CA GLU A 445 25.17 -28.75 90.37
C GLU A 445 25.97 -28.24 89.16
#